data_AF-A0A7J9FUC9-F1
#
_entry.id   AF-A0A7J9FUC9-F1
#
_cell.length_a   1.000
_cell.length_b   1.000
_cell.length_c   1.000
_cell.angle_alpha   90.00
_cell.angle_beta   90.00
_cell.angle_gamma   90.00
#
_symmetry.space_group_name_H-M   'P 1'
#
loop_
_entity.id
_entity.type
_entity.pdbx_description
1 polymer ?
#
loop_
_entity_poly.entity_id
_entity_poly.type
_entity_poly.pdbx_seq_one_letter_code
_entity_poly.pdbx_strand_id
1 'polypeptide(L)' 'MMDVINLKPSFARKLYQAGFTPMHLALQNNRTQAVLRLLKFDEGLIRVKGKGGLTPLRHVVWTGEMFLG' A
#
# COMPACT_ATOMS: atom_id res chain seq x y z
N MET A 1 -1.09 0.74 -11.48
CA MET A 1 -1.38 1.46 -10.21
C MET A 1 -0.93 2.91 -10.29
N MET A 2 0.37 3.16 -10.48
CA MET A 2 0.89 4.53 -10.50
C MET A 2 0.29 5.40 -11.59
N ASP A 3 0.06 4.84 -12.79
CA ASP A 3 -0.55 5.59 -13.89
C ASP A 3 -1.96 6.08 -13.51
N VAL A 4 -2.71 5.27 -12.76
CA VAL A 4 -4.05 5.65 -12.29
C VAL A 4 -3.99 6.72 -11.20
N ILE A 5 -2.97 6.70 -10.34
CA ILE A 5 -2.75 7.74 -9.33
C ILE A 5 -2.35 9.06 -9.99
N ASN A 6 -1.53 9.01 -11.04
CA ASN A 6 -1.18 10.20 -11.82
C ASN A 6 -2.41 10.80 -12.52
N LEU A 7 -3.33 9.97 -13.00
CA LEU A 7 -4.59 10.41 -13.61
C LEU A 7 -5.58 10.93 -12.56
N LYS A 8 -5.65 10.30 -11.38
CA LYS A 8 -6.56 10.69 -10.30
C LYS A 8 -5.89 10.51 -8.93
N PRO A 9 -5.27 11.57 -8.38
CA PRO A 9 -4.48 11.50 -7.14
C PRO A 9 -5.23 10.95 -5.93
N SER A 10 -6.56 11.14 -5.85
CA SER A 10 -7.37 10.60 -4.75
C SER A 10 -7.40 9.06 -4.71
N PHE A 11 -7.01 8.39 -5.79
CA PHE A 11 -6.89 6.93 -5.81
C PHE A 11 -5.70 6.42 -5.00
N ALA A 12 -4.74 7.28 -4.63
CA ALA A 12 -3.66 6.94 -3.72
C ALA A 12 -4.16 6.46 -2.34
N ARG A 13 -5.36 6.89 -1.92
CA ARG A 13 -6.01 6.46 -0.67
C ARG A 13 -7.12 5.43 -0.86
N LYS A 14 -7.58 5.20 -2.09
CA LYS A 14 -8.73 4.34 -2.36
C LYS A 14 -8.37 2.87 -2.14
N LEU A 15 -9.28 2.12 -1.52
CA LEU A 15 -9.11 0.68 -1.37
C LEU A 15 -9.36 -0.01 -2.72
N TYR A 16 -8.45 -0.92 -3.07
CA TYR A 16 -8.51 -1.83 -4.20
C TYR A 16 -9.10 -3.17 -3.75
N GLN A 17 -9.04 -4.18 -4.64
CA GLN A 17 -9.49 -5.55 -4.36
C GLN A 17 -8.94 -6.07 -3.01
N ALA A 18 -9.76 -6.87 -2.33
CA ALA A 18 -9.54 -7.34 -0.97
C ALA A 18 -9.36 -6.24 0.11
N GLY A 19 -9.65 -4.97 -0.24
CA GLY A 19 -9.59 -3.83 0.66
C GLY A 19 -8.17 -3.34 0.95
N PHE A 20 -7.23 -3.56 0.03
CA PHE A 20 -5.86 -3.08 0.16
C PHE A 20 -5.69 -1.65 -0.36
N THR A 21 -4.86 -0.86 0.30
CA THR A 21 -4.46 0.45 -0.23
C THR A 21 -3.34 0.26 -1.27
N PRO A 22 -3.06 1.28 -2.10
CA PRO A 22 -1.90 1.28 -2.99
C PRO A 22 -0.57 0.97 -2.31
N MET A 23 -0.40 1.45 -1.07
CA MET A 23 0.80 1.20 -0.28
C MET A 23 0.91 -0.27 0.15
N HIS A 24 -0.20 -0.93 0.49
CA HIS A 24 -0.20 -2.37 0.79
C HIS A 24 0.30 -3.17 -0.41
N LEU A 25 -0.26 -2.91 -1.59
CA LEU A 25 0.09 -3.62 -2.82
C LEU A 25 1.55 -3.36 -3.23
N ALA A 26 2.04 -2.14 -3.08
CA ALA A 26 3.43 -1.82 -3.39
C ALA A 26 4.42 -2.58 -2.49
N LEU A 27 4.13 -2.66 -1.19
CA LEU A 27 4.95 -3.38 -0.21
C LEU A 27 4.89 -4.90 -0.41
N GLN A 28 3.69 -5.48 -0.54
CA GLN A 28 3.51 -6.92 -0.75
C GLN A 28 4.22 -7.44 -2.00
N ASN A 29 4.25 -6.63 -3.06
CA ASN A 29 4.87 -7.00 -4.34
C ASN A 29 6.34 -6.56 -4.46
N ASN A 30 7.00 -6.16 -3.35
CA ASN A 30 8.39 -5.69 -3.31
C ASN A 30 8.70 -4.60 -4.36
N ARG A 31 7.73 -3.72 -4.65
CA ARG A 31 7.87 -2.65 -5.64
C ARG A 31 8.46 -1.40 -5.00
N THR A 32 9.75 -1.43 -4.64
CA THR A 32 10.44 -0.34 -3.92
C THR A 32 10.26 1.03 -4.58
N GLN A 33 10.39 1.12 -5.90
CA GLN A 33 10.16 2.37 -6.65
C GLN A 33 8.73 2.89 -6.52
N ALA A 34 7.75 1.99 -6.41
CA ALA A 34 6.37 2.38 -6.18
C ALA A 34 6.18 2.91 -4.74
N VAL A 35 6.76 2.25 -3.74
CA VAL A 35 6.74 2.72 -2.35
C VAL A 35 7.33 4.13 -2.25
N LEU A 36 8.53 4.34 -2.81
CA LEU A 36 9.19 5.65 -2.78
C LEU A 36 8.36 6.75 -3.46
N ARG A 37 7.76 6.46 -4.61
CA ARG A 37 6.90 7.43 -5.30
C ARG A 37 5.62 7.73 -4.52
N LEU A 38 5.00 6.73 -3.87
CA LEU A 38 3.83 6.95 -3.01
C LEU A 38 4.18 7.81 -1.80
N LEU A 39 5.32 7.56 -1.15
CA LEU A 39 5.79 8.36 -0.01
C LEU A 39 6.11 9.80 -0.41
N LYS A 40 6.78 10.00 -1.56
CA LYS A 40 7.01 11.35 -2.12
C LYS A 40 5.72 12.09 -2.43
N PHE A 41 4.68 11.36 -2.83
CA PHE A 41 3.37 11.95 -3.10
C PHE A 41 2.64 12.33 -1.81
N ASP A 42 2.60 11.42 -0.82
CA ASP A 42 2.03 11.66 0.50
C ASP A 42 2.51 10.60 1.51
N GLU A 43 3.32 11.02 2.47
CA GLU A 43 3.85 10.15 3.54
C GLU A 43 2.74 9.55 4.42
N GLY A 44 1.61 10.25 4.55
CA GLY A 44 0.44 9.79 5.30
C GLY A 44 -0.21 8.53 4.74
N LEU A 45 0.12 8.12 3.51
CA LEU A 45 -0.36 6.87 2.91
C LEU A 45 0.06 5.62 3.68
N ILE A 46 1.16 5.68 4.44
CA ILE A 46 1.62 4.57 5.28
C ILE A 46 0.70 4.29 6.48
N ARG A 47 -0.18 5.25 6.81
CA ARG A 47 -1.13 5.16 7.94
C ARG A 47 -2.54 4.79 7.50
N VAL A 48 -2.80 4.78 6.19
CA VAL A 48 -4.14 4.48 5.65
C VAL A 48 -4.47 3.02 5.89
N LYS A 49 -5.56 2.79 6.62
CA LYS A 49 -6.01 1.44 6.97
C LYS A 49 -6.72 0.79 5.79
N GLY A 50 -6.31 -0.43 5.46
CA GLY A 50 -7.00 -1.33 4.55
C GLY A 50 -8.10 -2.13 5.26
N LYS A 51 -8.46 -3.27 4.69
CA LYS A 51 -9.44 -4.21 5.24
C LYS A 51 -9.07 -4.60 6.67
N GLY A 52 -10.06 -4.67 7.54
CA GLY A 52 -9.87 -5.04 8.94
C GLY A 52 -9.06 -4.03 9.77
N GLY A 53 -8.88 -2.80 9.27
CA GLY A 53 -8.09 -1.78 9.97
C GLY A 53 -6.58 -1.96 9.82
N LEU A 54 -6.12 -2.87 8.96
CA LEU A 54 -4.71 -3.21 8.78
C LEU A 54 -3.95 -2.04 8.15
N THR A 55 -2.82 -1.65 8.73
CA THR A 55 -1.93 -0.67 8.11
C THR A 55 -0.96 -1.36 7.14
N PRO A 56 -0.44 -0.64 6.13
CA PRO A 56 0.54 -1.18 5.19
C PRO A 56 1.76 -1.82 5.90
N LEU A 57 2.27 -1.19 6.97
CA LEU A 57 3.37 -1.74 7.76
C LEU A 57 3.01 -3.04 8.48
N ARG A 58 1.84 -3.08 9.13
CA ARG A 58 1.40 -4.31 9.83
C ARG A 58 1.16 -5.45 8.84
N HIS A 59 0.71 -5.14 7.62
CA HIS A 59 0.54 -6.12 6.56
C HIS A 59 1.86 -6.81 6.19
N VAL A 60 2.95 -6.05 6.02
CA VAL A 60 4.28 -6.62 5.67
C VAL A 60 4.77 -7.60 6.73
N VAL A 61 4.62 -7.24 8.01
CA VAL A 61 4.99 -8.13 9.13
C VAL A 61 4.20 -9.43 9.06
N TRP A 62 2.88 -9.33 8.89
CA TRP A 62 2.01 -10.51 8.86
C TRP A 62 2.26 -11.41 7.65
N THR A 63 2.52 -10.83 6.48
CA THR A 63 2.92 -11.60 5.30
C THR A 63 4.30 -12.23 5.48
N GLY A 64 5.27 -11.51 6.06
CA GLY A 64 6.61 -12.05 6.30
C GLY A 64 6.60 -13.23 7.26
N GLU A 65 5.81 -13.16 8.33
CA GLU A 65 5.63 -14.27 9.28
C GLU A 65 4.97 -15.49 8.63
N MET A 66 3.96 -15.31 7.75
CA MET A 66 3.35 -16.42 7.01
C MET A 66 4.31 -17.12 6.03
N PHE A 67 5.23 -16.38 5.40
CA PHE A 67 6.17 -16.96 4.43
C PHE A 67 7.41 -17.59 5.11
N LEU A 68 7.63 -17.32 6.40
CA LEU A 68 8.74 -17.87 7.20
C LEU A 68 8.31 -19.02 8.13
N GLY A 69 7.02 -19.39 8.12
CA GLY A 69 6.46 -20.51 8.88
C GLY A 69 6.32 -21.78 8.05
#